data_AF-A0A930SQS4-F1
#
_entry.id   AF-A0A930SQS4-F1
#
_cell.length_a   1.000
_cell.length_b   1.000
_cell.length_c   1.000
_cell.angle_alpha   90.00
_cell.angle_beta   90.00
_cell.angle_gamma   90.00
#
_symmetry.space_group_name_H-M   'P 1'
#
loop_
_entity.id
_entity.type
_entity.pdbx_description
1 polymer ?
#
loop_
_entity_poly.entity_id
_entity_poly.type
_entity_poly.pdbx_seq_one_letter_code
_entity_poly.pdbx_strand_id
1 'polypeptide(L)'
;MSQDPKIVRLNILDTDYAKMAAGERISEERRQRLAWGETGAIDRISKQIARYRYDDLDQEGRDDLLCSMGMTAGLFTLADMEEINDRLRQTGSFYLTASERQQIMNWLRDELAVDLETNPEEIW
;
A
#
# COMPACT_ATOMS: atom_id res chain seq x y z
N MET A 1 0.95 46.78 21.75
CA MET A 1 1.98 45.92 21.14
C MET A 1 1.26 44.73 20.54
N SER A 2 0.91 44.81 19.26
CA SER A 2 0.13 43.77 18.58
C SER A 2 1.09 42.68 18.13
N GLN A 3 0.98 41.48 18.72
CA GLN A 3 1.71 40.31 18.23
C GLN A 3 0.98 39.81 16.98
N ASP A 4 1.64 39.90 15.82
CA ASP A 4 1.15 39.29 14.60
C ASP A 4 1.00 37.77 14.77
N PRO A 5 -0.12 37.17 14.33
CA PRO A 5 -0.30 35.73 14.39
C PRO A 5 0.74 35.05 13.50
N LYS A 6 1.57 34.21 14.12
CA LYS A 6 2.59 33.42 13.44
C LYS A 6 1.91 32.28 12.69
N ILE A 7 1.57 32.49 11.41
CA ILE A 7 0.98 31.46 10.56
C ILE A 7 2.04 30.39 10.29
N VAL A 8 1.95 29.27 11.01
CA VAL A 8 2.71 28.06 10.73
C VAL A 8 2.02 27.34 9.58
N ARG A 9 2.65 27.33 8.39
CA ARG A 9 2.22 26.44 7.30
C ARG A 9 2.63 25.01 7.66
N LEU A 10 1.77 24.32 8.40
CA LEU A 10 1.84 22.86 8.51
C LEU A 10 1.50 22.28 7.15
N ASN A 11 2.45 21.54 6.59
CA ASN A 11 2.21 20.70 5.43
C ASN A 11 1.42 19.48 5.92
N ILE A 12 0.10 19.64 6.02
CA ILE A 12 -0.87 18.58 6.27
C ILE A 12 -0.95 17.77 4.98
N LEU A 13 0.01 16.88 4.80
CA LEU A 13 -0.16 15.72 3.95
C LEU A 13 -0.31 14.56 4.91
N ASP A 14 -1.59 14.18 5.10
CA ASP A 14 -2.28 12.98 5.61
C ASP A 14 -1.51 11.73 6.10
N THR A 15 -0.20 11.66 5.94
CA THR A 15 0.65 10.52 6.23
C THR A 15 0.92 10.32 7.73
N ASP A 16 0.95 11.38 8.54
CA ASP A 16 1.18 11.24 9.99
C ASP A 16 -0.13 10.96 10.77
N TYR A 17 -1.29 11.35 10.23
CA TYR A 17 -2.62 11.00 10.77
C TYR A 17 -2.91 9.50 10.57
N ALA A 18 -2.56 8.94 9.40
CA ALA A 18 -2.65 7.50 9.14
C ALA A 18 -1.68 6.66 10.01
N LYS A 19 -0.49 7.20 10.33
CA LYS A 19 0.54 6.53 11.15
C LYS A 19 0.22 6.50 12.65
N MET A 20 -0.64 7.39 13.15
CA MET A 20 -1.14 7.33 14.53
C MET A 20 -2.39 6.45 14.68
N ALA A 21 -3.22 6.34 13.62
CA ALA A 21 -4.49 5.61 13.66
C ALA A 21 -4.35 4.07 13.59
N ALA A 22 -3.22 3.52 13.12
CA ALA A 22 -3.10 2.09 12.82
C ALA A 22 -2.30 1.23 13.82
N GLY A 23 -1.66 1.82 14.85
CA GLY A 23 -1.07 1.06 15.97
C GLY A 23 0.09 0.09 15.68
N GLU A 24 0.41 -0.26 14.44
CA GLU A 24 1.45 -1.24 14.12
C GLU A 24 2.77 -0.55 13.70
N ARG A 25 3.76 -0.61 14.59
CA ARG A 25 5.12 -0.16 14.29
C ARG A 25 5.77 -1.14 13.31
N ILE A 26 5.75 -0.82 12.02
CA ILE A 26 6.69 -1.40 11.04
C ILE A 26 8.10 -1.23 11.61
N SER A 27 8.82 -2.33 11.86
CA SER A 27 10.13 -2.28 12.51
C SER A 27 11.16 -1.54 11.64
N GLU A 28 12.08 -0.82 12.29
CA GLU A 28 13.10 0.01 11.62
C GLU A 28 14.01 -0.80 10.68
N GLU A 29 14.25 -2.07 11.01
CA GLU A 29 15.05 -3.01 10.22
C GLU A 29 14.37 -3.39 8.89
N ARG A 30 13.03 -3.45 8.87
CA ARG A 30 12.22 -3.71 7.66
C ARG A 30 12.13 -2.48 6.78
N ARG A 31 12.08 -1.29 7.39
CA ARG A 31 12.17 -0.01 6.67
C ARG A 31 13.50 0.14 5.93
N GLN A 32 14.60 -0.28 6.54
CA GLN A 32 15.92 -0.18 5.91
C GLN A 32 16.05 -1.06 4.66
N ARG A 33 15.48 -2.28 4.65
CA ARG A 33 15.52 -3.15 3.45
C ARG A 33 14.77 -2.56 2.25
N LEU A 34 13.61 -1.96 2.50
CA LEU A 34 12.81 -1.28 1.47
C LEU A 34 13.42 0.07 1.05
N ALA A 35 14.11 0.76 1.96
CA ALA A 35 14.78 2.02 1.69
C ALA A 35 16.05 1.88 0.83
N TRP A 36 16.63 0.66 0.72
CA TRP A 36 17.82 0.40 -0.10
C TRP A 36 17.54 0.32 -1.62
N GLY A 37 16.28 0.16 -2.05
CA GLY A 37 15.92 0.01 -3.47
C GLY A 37 15.47 1.30 -4.15
N GLU A 38 14.52 2.03 -3.55
CA GLU A 38 13.96 3.28 -4.10
C GLU A 38 13.49 4.20 -2.96
N THR A 39 14.06 5.42 -2.91
CA THR A 39 13.63 6.45 -1.95
C THR A 39 12.16 6.78 -2.16
N GLY A 40 11.29 6.30 -1.26
CA GLY A 40 9.84 6.55 -1.29
C GLY A 40 8.96 5.33 -1.55
N ALA A 41 9.53 4.14 -1.80
CA ALA A 41 8.77 2.89 -1.97
C ALA A 41 7.82 2.63 -0.78
N ILE A 42 8.30 2.82 0.45
CA ILE A 42 7.49 2.65 1.67
C ILE A 42 6.34 3.65 1.74
N ASP A 43 6.56 4.90 1.35
CA ASP A 43 5.52 5.93 1.36
C ASP A 43 4.41 5.61 0.35
N ARG A 44 4.80 5.13 -0.85
CA ARG A 44 3.85 4.66 -1.87
C ARG A 44 3.05 3.46 -1.39
N ILE A 45 3.70 2.43 -0.86
CA ILE A 45 3.02 1.24 -0.32
C ILE A 45 2.09 1.61 0.84
N SER A 46 2.53 2.49 1.75
CA SER A 46 1.70 2.95 2.88
C SER A 46 0.43 3.65 2.41
N LYS A 47 0.52 4.49 1.36
CA LYS A 47 -0.64 5.14 0.75
C LYS A 47 -1.57 4.13 0.08
N GLN A 48 -1.02 3.13 -0.61
CA GLN A 48 -1.80 2.08 -1.25
C GLN A 48 -2.53 1.21 -0.22
N ILE A 49 -1.89 0.87 0.89
CA ILE A 49 -2.52 0.16 2.03
C ILE A 49 -3.69 0.97 2.59
N ALA A 50 -3.50 2.28 2.82
CA ALA A 50 -4.57 3.14 3.33
C ALA A 50 -5.77 3.17 2.37
N ARG A 51 -5.52 3.35 1.06
CA ARG A 51 -6.59 3.31 0.04
C ARG A 51 -7.28 1.96 0.00
N TYR A 52 -6.53 0.86 0.08
CA TYR A 52 -7.10 -0.49 0.08
C TYR A 52 -8.07 -0.71 1.24
N ARG A 53 -7.78 -0.15 2.43
CA ARG A 53 -8.60 -0.31 3.63
C ARG A 53 -9.80 0.61 3.70
N TYR A 54 -9.67 1.85 3.21
CA TYR A 54 -10.63 2.92 3.51
C TYR A 54 -11.34 3.49 2.28
N ASP A 55 -10.84 3.28 1.06
CA ASP A 55 -11.57 3.67 -0.15
C ASP A 55 -12.66 2.63 -0.46
N ASP A 56 -13.80 3.09 -0.97
CA ASP A 56 -14.88 2.23 -1.46
C ASP A 56 -14.51 1.71 -2.87
N LEU A 57 -13.67 0.68 -2.90
CA LEU A 57 -13.15 0.07 -4.12
C LEU A 57 -13.91 -1.21 -4.45
N ASP A 58 -14.24 -1.36 -5.73
CA ASP A 58 -14.62 -2.65 -6.29
C ASP A 58 -13.42 -3.61 -6.34
N GLN A 59 -13.68 -4.86 -6.75
CA GLN A 59 -12.63 -5.88 -6.77
C GLN A 59 -11.49 -5.53 -7.76
N GLU A 60 -11.81 -4.88 -8.88
CA GLU A 60 -10.82 -4.44 -9.87
C GLU A 60 -9.90 -3.36 -9.28
N GLY A 61 -10.46 -2.36 -8.58
CA GLY A 61 -9.68 -1.34 -7.88
C GLY A 61 -8.82 -1.91 -6.74
N ARG A 62 -9.31 -2.92 -6.01
CA ARG A 62 -8.52 -3.64 -5.00
C ARG A 62 -7.35 -4.38 -5.63
N ASP A 63 -7.57 -5.04 -6.75
CA ASP A 63 -6.55 -5.76 -7.49
C ASP A 63 -5.50 -4.81 -8.08
N ASP A 64 -5.90 -3.65 -8.58
CA ASP A 64 -4.98 -2.62 -9.10
C ASP A 64 -4.03 -2.13 -7.99
N LEU A 65 -4.57 -1.83 -6.80
CA LEU A 65 -3.75 -1.45 -5.66
C LEU A 65 -2.79 -2.56 -5.23
N LEU A 66 -3.26 -3.80 -5.16
CA LEU A 66 -2.42 -4.97 -4.86
C LEU A 66 -1.31 -5.13 -5.89
N CYS A 67 -1.63 -5.02 -7.18
CA CYS A 67 -0.66 -5.12 -8.26
C CYS A 67 0.41 -4.02 -8.16
N SER A 68 0.00 -2.79 -7.83
CA SER A 68 0.91 -1.67 -7.65
C SER A 68 1.84 -1.85 -6.44
N MET A 69 1.32 -2.41 -5.34
CA MET A 69 2.13 -2.81 -4.18
C MET A 69 3.13 -3.91 -4.56
N GLY A 70 2.69 -4.95 -5.27
CA GLY A 70 3.53 -6.04 -5.75
C GLY A 70 4.66 -5.57 -6.66
N MET A 71 4.38 -4.64 -7.57
CA MET A 71 5.41 -4.01 -8.43
C MET A 71 6.42 -3.21 -7.62
N THR A 72 5.96 -2.39 -6.67
CA THR A 72 6.84 -1.59 -5.81
C THR A 72 7.72 -2.48 -4.93
N ALA A 73 7.19 -3.62 -4.48
CA ALA A 73 7.91 -4.62 -3.70
C ALA A 73 8.82 -5.54 -4.55
N GLY A 74 8.77 -5.43 -5.88
CA GLY A 74 9.53 -6.30 -6.79
C GLY A 74 9.06 -7.76 -6.81
N LEU A 75 7.79 -8.02 -6.47
CA LEU A 75 7.20 -9.36 -6.47
C LEU A 75 6.83 -9.84 -7.87
N PHE A 76 6.63 -8.91 -8.80
CA PHE A 76 6.34 -9.20 -10.19
C PHE A 76 7.51 -8.85 -11.07
N THR A 77 7.86 -9.77 -11.95
CA THR A 77 8.78 -9.56 -13.05
C THR A 77 8.05 -8.88 -14.22
N LEU A 78 8.81 -8.45 -15.23
CA LEU A 78 8.23 -7.93 -16.47
C LEU A 78 7.37 -8.98 -17.19
N ALA A 79 7.73 -10.26 -17.09
CA ALA A 79 6.97 -11.35 -17.70
C ALA A 79 5.61 -11.54 -17.00
N ASP A 80 5.58 -11.49 -15.67
CA ASP A 80 4.33 -11.57 -14.90
C ASP A 80 3.39 -10.40 -15.26
N MET A 81 3.94 -9.20 -15.43
CA MET A 81 3.18 -8.03 -15.86
C MET A 81 2.67 -8.14 -17.30
N GLU A 82 3.42 -8.77 -18.19
CA GLU A 82 2.96 -9.05 -19.55
C GLU A 82 1.78 -10.03 -19.53
N GLU A 83 1.85 -11.08 -18.71
CA GLU A 83 0.75 -12.02 -18.54
C GLU A 83 -0.52 -11.35 -17.98
N ILE A 84 -0.38 -10.53 -16.94
CA ILE A 84 -1.50 -9.76 -16.36
C ILE A 84 -2.13 -8.86 -17.43
N ASN A 85 -1.31 -8.14 -18.21
CA ASN A 85 -1.80 -7.27 -19.29
C ASN A 85 -2.45 -8.05 -20.43
N ASP A 86 -1.95 -9.23 -20.77
CA ASP A 86 -2.56 -10.07 -21.79
C ASP A 86 -3.93 -10.59 -21.34
N ARG A 87 -4.10 -10.94 -20.05
CA ARG A 87 -5.42 -11.28 -19.51
C ARG A 87 -6.38 -10.08 -19.57
N LEU A 88 -5.92 -8.87 -19.26
CA LEU A 88 -6.72 -7.64 -19.42
C LEU A 88 -7.14 -7.45 -20.88
N ARG A 89 -6.23 -7.63 -21.86
CA ARG A 89 -6.55 -7.51 -23.29
C ARG A 89 -7.57 -8.55 -23.76
N GLN A 90 -7.50 -9.77 -23.23
CA GLN A 90 -8.39 -10.87 -23.63
C GLN A 90 -9.77 -10.77 -22.98
N THR A 91 -9.84 -10.34 -21.72
CA THR A 91 -11.09 -10.35 -20.93
C THR A 91 -11.77 -8.99 -20.87
N GLY A 92 -11.04 -7.91 -21.10
CA GLY A 92 -11.53 -6.53 -21.00
C GLY A 92 -11.58 -5.96 -19.59
N SER A 93 -11.15 -6.72 -18.57
CA SER A 93 -11.16 -6.31 -17.16
C SER A 93 -9.84 -6.63 -16.48
N PHE A 94 -9.38 -5.74 -15.60
CA PHE A 94 -8.16 -5.98 -14.83
C PHE A 94 -8.48 -6.88 -13.63
N TYR A 95 -7.66 -7.91 -13.42
CA TYR A 95 -7.73 -8.71 -12.21
C TYR A 95 -6.42 -9.42 -11.94
N LEU A 96 -6.19 -9.67 -10.65
CA LEU A 96 -5.17 -10.60 -10.17
C LEU A 96 -5.77 -11.99 -10.00
N THR A 97 -4.99 -13.04 -10.21
CA THR A 97 -5.39 -14.40 -9.83
C THR A 97 -5.39 -14.54 -8.31
N ALA A 98 -6.08 -15.56 -7.79
CA ALA A 98 -6.07 -15.83 -6.35
C ALA A 98 -4.66 -16.04 -5.79
N SER A 99 -3.79 -16.73 -6.56
CA SER A 99 -2.38 -16.94 -6.20
C SER A 99 -1.57 -15.64 -6.18
N GLU A 100 -1.77 -14.76 -7.16
CA GLU A 100 -1.08 -13.45 -7.22
C GLU A 100 -1.49 -12.56 -6.05
N ARG A 101 -2.79 -12.49 -5.74
CA ARG A 101 -3.29 -11.79 -4.55
C ARG A 101 -2.63 -12.34 -3.29
N GLN A 102 -2.67 -13.66 -3.11
CA GLN A 102 -2.13 -14.30 -1.91
C GLN A 102 -0.63 -14.06 -1.75
N GLN A 103 0.14 -14.05 -2.85
CA GLN A 103 1.57 -13.75 -2.80
C GLN A 103 1.84 -12.36 -2.23
N ILE A 104 1.08 -11.35 -2.67
CA ILE A 104 1.21 -9.97 -2.17
C ILE A 104 0.78 -9.89 -0.70
N MET A 105 -0.34 -10.53 -0.34
CA MET A 105 -0.85 -10.55 1.04
C MET A 105 0.15 -11.20 2.00
N ASN A 106 0.75 -12.32 1.60
CA ASN A 106 1.79 -12.99 2.38
C ASN A 106 3.01 -12.08 2.55
N TRP A 107 3.45 -11.41 1.48
CA TRP A 107 4.56 -10.47 1.57
C TRP A 107 4.27 -9.29 2.51
N LEU A 108 3.06 -8.70 2.44
CA LEU A 108 2.64 -7.64 3.35
C LEU A 108 2.67 -8.11 4.82
N ARG A 109 2.20 -9.33 5.08
CA ARG A 109 2.22 -9.91 6.43
C ARG A 109 3.65 -10.18 6.90
N ASP A 110 4.46 -10.84 6.08
CA ASP A 110 5.78 -11.30 6.48
C ASP A 110 6.78 -10.15 6.59
N GLU A 111 6.83 -9.27 5.58
CA GLU A 111 7.81 -8.19 5.48
C GLU A 111 7.32 -6.90 6.13
N LEU A 112 6.03 -6.56 6.05
CA LEU A 112 5.50 -5.31 6.62
C LEU A 112 4.73 -5.50 7.93
N ALA A 113 4.42 -6.73 8.33
CA ALA A 113 3.52 -7.01 9.45
C ALA A 113 2.15 -6.33 9.27
N VAL A 114 1.68 -6.23 8.02
CA VAL A 114 0.39 -5.65 7.66
C VAL A 114 -0.53 -6.78 7.22
N ASP A 115 -1.66 -6.92 7.90
CA ASP A 115 -2.75 -7.76 7.43
C ASP A 115 -3.86 -6.89 6.83
N LEU A 116 -4.17 -7.09 5.55
CA LEU A 116 -5.23 -6.35 4.85
C LEU A 116 -6.61 -7.02 4.99
N GLU A 117 -6.67 -8.27 5.46
CA GLU A 117 -7.92 -9.00 5.69
C GLU A 117 -8.49 -8.72 7.09
N THR A 118 -7.65 -8.31 8.05
CA THR A 118 -8.12 -7.92 9.37
C THR A 118 -8.84 -6.58 9.29
N ASN A 119 -10.15 -6.60 9.48
CA ASN A 119 -10.95 -5.39 9.56
C ASN A 119 -10.55 -4.62 10.84
N PRO A 120 -10.13 -3.33 10.78
CA PRO A 120 -9.74 -2.57 11.96
C PRO A 120 -10.86 -2.43 13.01
N GLU A 121 -12.11 -2.74 12.65
CA GLU A 121 -13.26 -2.71 13.56
C GLU A 121 -13.43 -3.98 14.42
N GLU A 122 -12.70 -5.07 14.17
CA GLU A 122 -12.80 -6.32 14.95
C GLU A 122 -11.87 -6.38 16.17
N ILE A 123 -11.16 -5.29 16.48
CA ILE A 123 -10.35 -5.14 17.70
C ILE A 123 -11.09 -4.28 18.73
N TRP A 124 -12.22 -4.77 19.25
CA TRP A 124 -12.90 -4.22 20.44
C TRP A 124 -13.44 -5.32 21.33
#